data_AF-A0A9X2B0M2-F1
#
_entry.id   AF-A0A9X2B0M2-F1
#
_cell.length_a   1.000
_cell.length_b   1.000
_cell.length_c   1.000
_cell.angle_alpha   90.00
_cell.angle_beta   90.00
_cell.angle_gamma   90.00
#
_symmetry.space_group_name_H-M   'P 1'
#
loop_
_entity.id
_entity.type
_entity.pdbx_description
1 polymer ?
#
loop_
_entity_poly.entity_id
_entity_poly.type
_entity_poly.pdbx_seq_one_letter_code
_entity_poly.pdbx_strand_id
1 'polypeptide(L)' 'METVKLSQIVMKWFPDMMPFLKHNELNSLIVLRDGLGILEQDDAMEIIQYSICEHQSSAPLH' A
#
# COMPACT_ATOMS: atom_id res chain seq x y z
N MET A 1 16.19 1.99 5.15
CA MET A 1 15.40 1.02 4.36
C MET A 1 14.61 0.17 5.32
N GLU A 2 13.31 0.40 5.38
CA GLU A 2 12.37 -0.27 6.26
C GLU A 2 11.31 -0.95 5.39
N THR A 3 10.99 -2.20 5.69
CA THR A 3 9.93 -2.93 4.98
C THR A 3 8.71 -2.99 5.87
N VAL A 4 7.61 -2.38 5.43
CA VAL A 4 6.33 -2.36 6.14
C VAL A 4 5.25 -3.00 5.28
N LYS A 5 4.15 -3.43 5.90
CA LYS A 5 2.99 -3.88 5.13
C LYS A 5 2.17 -2.71 4.63
N LEU A 6 1.53 -2.87 3.46
CA LEU A 6 0.58 -1.89 2.96
C LEU A 6 -0.52 -1.58 3.98
N SER A 7 -1.00 -2.62 4.69
CA SER A 7 -1.95 -2.44 5.79
C SER A 7 -1.50 -1.46 6.86
N GLN A 8 -0.19 -1.36 7.17
CA GLN A 8 0.32 -0.40 8.14
C GLN A 8 0.30 1.04 7.59
N ILE A 9 0.60 1.21 6.31
CA ILE A 9 0.52 2.51 5.62
C ILE A 9 -0.93 2.98 5.60
N VAL A 10 -1.83 2.11 5.14
CA VAL A 10 -3.27 2.38 5.09
C VAL A 10 -3.81 2.68 6.49
N MET A 11 -3.45 1.91 7.51
CA MET A 11 -3.89 2.17 8.89
C MET A 11 -3.50 3.55 9.41
N LYS A 12 -2.31 4.02 9.02
CA LYS A 12 -1.75 5.28 9.51
C LYS A 12 -2.35 6.49 8.78
N TRP A 13 -2.51 6.40 7.47
CA TRP A 13 -2.90 7.54 6.62
C TRP A 13 -4.35 7.50 6.17
N PHE A 14 -4.86 6.32 5.82
CA PHE A 14 -6.17 6.13 5.22
C PHE A 14 -6.89 4.91 5.82
N PRO A 15 -7.17 4.89 7.14
CA PRO A 15 -7.78 3.75 7.79
C PRO A 15 -9.14 3.39 7.18
N ASP A 16 -9.86 4.40 6.68
CA ASP A 16 -11.12 4.24 5.94
C ASP A 16 -10.99 3.41 4.66
N MET A 17 -9.79 3.30 4.06
CA MET A 17 -9.56 2.47 2.89
C MET A 17 -9.35 0.98 3.22
N MET A 18 -9.08 0.61 4.47
CA MET A 18 -8.90 -0.80 4.87
C MET A 18 -10.01 -1.75 4.39
N PRO A 19 -11.31 -1.46 4.58
CA PRO A 19 -12.37 -2.36 4.15
C PRO A 19 -12.54 -2.45 2.63
N PHE A 20 -11.98 -1.49 1.87
CA PHE A 20 -12.06 -1.47 0.41
C PHE A 20 -10.93 -2.25 -0.27
N LEU A 21 -9.84 -2.48 0.46
CA LEU A 21 -8.66 -3.20 -0.04
C LEU A 21 -8.79 -4.71 0.21
N LYS A 22 -8.27 -5.50 -0.73
CA LYS A 22 -8.22 -6.97 -0.59
C LYS A 22 -7.15 -7.36 0.42
N HIS A 23 -7.37 -8.49 1.08
CA HIS A 23 -6.40 -9.04 2.04
C HIS A 23 -5.02 -9.29 1.42
N ASN A 24 -4.97 -9.62 0.12
CA ASN A 24 -3.72 -9.81 -0.60
C ASN A 24 -2.96 -8.49 -0.79
N GLU A 25 -3.65 -7.43 -1.19
CA GLU A 25 -3.09 -6.08 -1.36
C GLU A 25 -2.57 -5.56 -0.01
N LEU A 26 -3.35 -5.70 1.06
CA LEU A 26 -2.99 -5.30 2.42
C LEU A 26 -1.75 -6.02 2.99
N ASN A 27 -1.44 -7.22 2.49
CA ASN A 27 -0.25 -7.98 2.85
C ASN A 27 0.97 -7.67 1.96
N SER A 28 0.85 -6.75 1.01
CA SER A 28 1.98 -6.31 0.19
C SER A 28 3.08 -5.72 1.06
N LEU A 29 4.31 -6.12 0.78
CA LEU A 29 5.50 -5.59 1.43
C LEU A 29 5.98 -4.35 0.67
N ILE A 30 5.99 -3.21 1.35
CA ILE A 30 6.44 -1.93 0.82
C ILE A 30 7.78 -1.60 1.44
N VAL A 31 8.77 -1.32 0.59
CA VAL A 31 10.10 -0.91 1.04
C VAL A 31 10.19 0.61 1.02
N LEU A 32 10.22 1.21 2.21
CA LEU A 32 10.41 2.63 2.41
C LEU A 32 11.89 2.92 2.59
N ARG A 33 12.40 3.96 1.94
CA ARG A 33 13.81 4.36 2.09
C ARG A 33 14.09 4.87 3.49
N ASP A 34 13.28 5.82 3.94
CA ASP A 34 13.42 6.54 5.19
C ASP A 34 12.48 6.04 6.31
N GLY A 35 11.52 5.18 5.96
CA GLY A 35 10.62 4.52 6.88
C GLY A 35 9.23 5.17 6.99
N LEU A 36 8.33 4.49 7.69
CA LEU A 36 6.92 4.90 7.82
C LEU A 36 6.74 6.18 8.66
N GLY A 37 7.75 6.53 9.47
CA GLY A 37 7.74 7.69 10.35
C GLY A 37 7.69 9.02 9.61
N ILE A 38 8.38 9.11 8.47
CA ILE A 38 8.50 10.34 7.68
C ILE A 38 7.75 10.29 6.35
N LEU A 39 7.11 9.16 6.04
CA LEU A 39 6.28 9.01 4.83
C LEU A 39 5.21 10.10 4.83
N GLU A 40 5.01 10.78 3.72
CA GLU A 40 3.95 11.79 3.60
C GLU A 40 2.65 11.16 3.13
N GLN A 41 1.54 11.87 3.35
CA GLN A 41 0.21 11.40 2.95
C GLN A 41 0.11 11.19 1.43
N ASP A 42 0.77 12.04 0.64
CA ASP A 42 0.78 11.98 -0.82
C ASP A 42 1.53 10.72 -1.32
N ASP A 43 2.75 10.50 -0.83
CA ASP A 43 3.52 9.28 -1.09
C ASP A 43 2.80 8.01 -0.64
N ALA A 44 2.13 8.06 0.52
CA ALA A 44 1.34 6.93 1.01
C ALA A 44 0.21 6.58 0.03
N MET A 45 -0.46 7.57 -0.56
CA MET A 45 -1.51 7.36 -1.55
C MET A 45 -0.95 6.74 -2.85
N GLU A 46 0.17 7.26 -3.36
CA GLU A 46 0.87 6.70 -4.53
C GLU A 46 1.21 5.22 -4.32
N ILE A 47 1.77 4.86 -3.16
CA ILE A 47 2.10 3.48 -2.80
C ILE A 47 0.84 2.59 -2.77
N ILE A 48 -0.25 3.08 -2.18
CA ILE A 48 -1.52 2.35 -2.11
C ILE A 48 -2.06 2.09 -3.52
N GLN A 49 -2.13 3.13 -4.35
CA GLN A 49 -2.59 3.01 -5.74
C GLN A 49 -1.71 2.05 -6.54
N TYR A 50 -0.39 2.16 -6.42
CA TYR A 50 0.54 1.26 -7.09
C TYR A 50 0.33 -0.19 -6.66
N SER A 51 0.20 -0.44 -5.35
CA SER A 51 -0.01 -1.78 -4.81
C SER A 51 -1.32 -2.41 -5.27
N ILE A 52 -2.42 -1.65 -5.31
CA ILE A 52 -3.70 -2.08 -5.87
C ILE A 52 -3.54 -2.39 -7.37
N CYS A 53 -2.93 -1.47 -8.11
CA CYS A 53 -2.77 -1.58 -9.56
C CYS A 53 -1.95 -2.81 -9.95
N GLU A 54 -0.84 -3.10 -9.26
CA GLU A 54 -0.01 -4.29 -9.51
C GLU A 54 -0.80 -5.59 -9.30
N HIS A 55 -1.61 -5.65 -8.23
CA HIS A 55 -2.42 -6.82 -7.92
C HIS A 55 -3.60 -7.00 -8.88
N GLN A 56 -4.16 -5.90 -9.40
CA GLN A 56 -5.27 -5.93 -10.36
C GLN A 56 -4.78 -6.13 -11.80
N SER A 57 -3.62 -5.60 -12.18
CA SER A 57 -3.00 -5.75 -13.50
C SER A 57 -2.41 -7.13 -13.73
N SER A 58 -2.18 -7.88 -12.65
CA SER A 58 -1.90 -9.31 -12.70
C SER A 58 -3.12 -10.16 -13.09
N ALA A 59 -4.29 -9.56 -13.34
CA ALA A 59 -5.36 -10.20 -14.10
C ALA A 59 -4.97 -10.16 -15.59
N PRO A 60 -4.57 -11.29 -16.21
CA PRO A 60 -4.29 -11.29 -17.62
C PRO A 60 -5.57 -10.86 -18.36
N LEU A 61 -5.48 -9.75 -19.10
CA LEU A 61 -6.45 -9.43 -20.14
C LEU A 61 -6.41 -10.62 -21.12
N HIS A 62 -7.44 -11.47 -21.06
CA HIS A 62 -7.61 -12.65 -21.89
C HIS A 62 -8.24 -12.27 -23.23
#